data_AF-A0A6J4ISD3-F1
#
_entry.id   AF-A0A6J4ISD3-F1
#
_cell.length_a   1.000
_cell.length_b   1.000
_cell.length_c   1.000
_cell.angle_alpha   90.00
_cell.angle_beta   90.00
_cell.angle_gamma   90.00
#
_symmetry.space_group_name_H-M   'P 1'
#
loop_
_entity.id
_entity.type
_entity.pdbx_description
1 polymer ?
#
loop_
_entity_poly.entity_id
_entity_poly.type
_entity_poly.pdbx_seq_one_letter_code
_entity_poly.pdbx_strand_id
1 'polypeptide(L)'
;MSQPRRTVRLLSIVLAPLVMMMALLTGYTPSGVLASSHREAPLIARDPYADNTDVYAFISPDRPDSVTLIANYIPLEWPESGPNFFEFDDNVRYEIHVDNVGDARSHITFQFDFDTRTRNPNTFLYNTGPITSLDDEDWNKPQTFTLTQRTARGNGQPSSAVLGRNLRTPPVYVGTKSTPNYEALATAAIHTIGSGANAIKVFAGQRDDPFFADLGAIFDLLSLRGQAPPIGYPSGQDQSNLPQDGLAGYNTHTIAIQVPISRLRASGDDEPVLGVWATASRRSTRVLNGVGGILDGRGAESHTGNFVQVSRLGMPLVNEVVIPLALKDAFNNLRPEQDAGIYTADTDVGNLLQRSVLDPELQRLLKALYNVPNPGANRLDLQAIFLTGLKTTKPFTINTAGGPVELPAGTNVNQPSDVQPAEMLRLNTAAPFRPGVEGSVCAPTPNYQLGLLGGDACGFPNGRRLQDDVVDIELLAVAGAAYSVLTSETFAFNPALIGALRDNVNQNDRQFLSTFPYVSTPWSGTDHRHANVFETNLPQVFTQQPRQSGLREE
;
A
#
# COMPACT_ATOMS: atom_id res chain seq x y z
N MET A 1 81.02 44.57 18.51
CA MET A 1 80.76 45.35 17.29
C MET A 1 79.69 44.63 16.47
N SER A 2 78.70 45.41 16.02
CA SER A 2 77.70 45.13 14.98
C SER A 2 76.55 44.15 15.27
N GLN A 3 75.34 44.70 15.10
CA GLN A 3 74.00 44.17 15.29
C GLN A 3 73.44 43.42 14.05
N PRO A 4 72.20 42.86 14.12
CA PRO A 4 71.66 41.79 13.26
C PRO A 4 70.48 42.21 12.31
N ARG A 5 69.85 41.19 11.69
CA ARG A 5 68.45 41.07 11.14
C ARG A 5 68.19 41.62 9.72
N ARG A 6 67.84 40.77 8.73
CA ARG A 6 66.55 40.13 8.32
C ARG A 6 65.89 40.90 7.16
N THR A 7 65.77 40.28 5.98
CA THR A 7 64.62 40.44 5.07
C THR A 7 64.60 39.41 3.92
N VAL A 8 63.44 38.73 3.84
CA VAL A 8 62.74 38.21 2.63
C VAL A 8 63.38 37.06 1.83
N ARG A 9 62.83 35.86 2.03
CA ARG A 9 62.20 35.07 0.97
C ARG A 9 61.04 34.27 1.57
N LEU A 10 59.82 34.83 1.44
CA LEU A 10 58.59 34.06 1.45
C LEU A 10 58.56 33.23 0.17
N LEU A 11 58.54 31.92 0.29
CA LEU A 11 57.75 30.99 -0.55
C LEU A 11 58.03 29.57 -0.05
N SER A 12 56.97 28.74 0.01
CA SER A 12 57.02 27.27 0.09
C SER A 12 56.89 26.59 1.46
N ILE A 13 56.02 27.06 2.37
CA ILE A 13 55.45 26.20 3.45
C ILE A 13 53.95 26.52 3.66
N VAL A 14 53.13 26.41 2.61
CA VAL A 14 51.64 26.41 2.74
C VAL A 14 50.96 25.37 1.83
N LEU A 15 51.70 24.51 1.12
CA LEU A 15 51.11 23.50 0.23
C LEU A 15 51.03 22.07 0.81
N ALA A 16 51.15 21.92 2.12
CA ALA A 16 51.01 20.62 2.81
C ALA A 16 49.71 20.43 3.63
N PRO A 17 48.98 21.47 4.11
CA PRO A 17 47.68 21.25 4.74
C PRO A 17 46.49 21.31 3.76
N LEU A 18 46.66 21.85 2.55
CA LEU A 18 45.54 21.97 1.60
C LEU A 18 45.20 20.67 0.85
N VAL A 19 46.15 19.74 0.74
CA VAL A 19 45.91 18.43 0.08
C VAL A 19 45.33 17.40 1.04
N MET A 20 45.50 17.57 2.36
CA MET A 20 44.92 16.67 3.37
C MET A 20 43.49 17.07 3.80
N MET A 21 43.06 18.31 3.50
CA MET A 21 41.70 18.78 3.76
C MET A 21 40.76 18.61 2.55
N MET A 22 41.30 18.32 1.36
CA MET A 22 40.52 17.87 0.18
C MET A 22 40.35 16.35 0.08
N ALA A 23 41.12 15.57 0.85
CA ALA A 23 40.99 14.10 0.94
C ALA A 23 40.01 13.63 2.04
N LEU A 24 39.40 14.56 2.78
CA LEU A 24 38.34 14.31 3.77
C LEU A 24 36.95 14.75 3.29
N LEU A 25 36.80 15.06 1.99
CA LEU A 25 35.53 15.36 1.32
C LEU A 25 35.11 14.28 0.30
N THR A 26 35.80 13.13 0.28
CA THR A 26 35.49 11.99 -0.60
C THR A 26 35.18 10.71 0.20
N GLY A 27 34.39 10.83 1.26
CA GLY A 27 33.98 9.67 2.07
C GLY A 27 32.66 9.93 2.75
N TYR A 28 31.66 9.14 2.34
CA TYR A 28 30.28 9.11 2.86
C TYR A 28 29.44 10.35 2.52
N THR A 29 28.99 10.45 1.27
CA THR A 29 27.56 10.76 1.13
C THR A 29 26.83 9.56 1.72
N PRO A 30 25.96 9.70 2.73
CA PRO A 30 24.89 8.73 2.84
C PRO A 30 24.19 8.81 1.49
N SER A 31 24.35 7.76 0.68
CA SER A 31 23.40 7.48 -0.38
C SER A 31 22.05 7.58 0.30
N GLY A 32 21.26 8.58 -0.07
CA GLY A 32 19.90 8.69 0.41
C GLY A 32 19.23 7.39 0.03
N VAL A 33 19.05 6.52 1.01
CA VAL A 33 18.24 5.31 0.85
C VAL A 33 16.82 5.84 0.75
N LEU A 34 16.35 5.97 -0.50
CA LEU A 34 14.93 6.07 -0.79
C LEU A 34 14.38 4.64 -0.65
N ALA A 35 14.19 4.17 0.58
CA ALA A 35 13.38 2.97 0.81
C ALA A 35 11.92 3.34 0.57
N SER A 36 11.20 2.54 -0.23
CA SER A 36 9.90 2.88 -0.82
C SER A 36 8.99 1.63 -0.83
N SER A 37 7.97 1.59 0.03
CA SER A 37 6.67 0.91 -0.23
C SER A 37 5.49 1.90 -0.10
N HIS A 38 5.86 3.19 -0.14
CA HIS A 38 5.21 4.39 0.34
C HIS A 38 6.16 5.54 -0.10
N ARG A 39 5.82 6.34 -1.13
CA ARG A 39 6.66 7.31 -1.91
C ARG A 39 7.20 6.82 -3.27
N GLU A 40 6.34 6.25 -4.11
CA GLU A 40 6.77 5.24 -5.10
C GLU A 40 7.28 5.81 -6.40
N ALA A 41 7.24 7.13 -6.53
CA ALA A 41 7.75 7.90 -7.65
C ALA A 41 8.40 9.20 -7.15
N PRO A 42 9.39 9.76 -7.86
CA PRO A 42 10.10 10.97 -7.44
C PRO A 42 9.19 12.16 -7.08
N LEU A 43 8.09 12.38 -7.80
CA LEU A 43 7.16 13.48 -7.52
C LEU A 43 6.27 13.18 -6.32
N ILE A 44 5.68 11.99 -6.24
CA ILE A 44 4.75 11.66 -5.15
C ILE A 44 5.47 11.53 -3.80
N ALA A 45 6.76 11.14 -3.83
CA ALA A 45 7.62 11.16 -2.67
C ALA A 45 7.74 12.53 -1.98
N ARG A 46 7.28 13.60 -2.62
CA ARG A 46 7.28 14.98 -2.09
C ARG A 46 5.87 15.51 -1.77
N ASP A 47 4.84 14.70 -1.96
CA ASP A 47 3.43 15.02 -1.66
C ASP A 47 2.76 13.84 -0.92
N PRO A 48 3.15 13.60 0.35
CA PRO A 48 2.68 12.43 1.11
C PRO A 48 1.15 12.37 1.26
N TYR A 49 0.46 13.52 1.25
CA TYR A 49 -1.00 13.57 1.39
C TYR A 49 -1.75 13.02 0.16
N ALA A 50 -1.09 12.96 -0.99
CA ALA A 50 -1.64 12.36 -2.21
C ALA A 50 -1.05 10.97 -2.52
N ASP A 51 -0.17 10.47 -1.67
CA ASP A 51 0.55 9.23 -1.88
C ASP A 51 -0.33 8.04 -1.51
N ASN A 52 -0.84 7.36 -2.54
CA ASN A 52 -1.57 6.10 -2.40
C ASN A 52 -0.57 4.99 -2.11
N THR A 53 -0.81 4.28 -1.02
CA THR A 53 0.16 3.35 -0.46
C THR A 53 -0.20 1.91 -0.76
N ASP A 54 -1.49 1.59 -0.66
CA ASP A 54 -2.00 0.26 -0.95
C ASP A 54 -3.47 0.28 -1.35
N VAL A 55 -3.83 -0.66 -2.21
CA VAL A 55 -5.21 -1.01 -2.52
C VAL A 55 -5.48 -2.46 -2.12
N TYR A 56 -6.64 -2.69 -1.52
CA TYR A 56 -7.14 -4.02 -1.19
C TYR A 56 -8.56 -4.20 -1.75
N ALA A 57 -8.83 -5.38 -2.28
CA ALA A 57 -10.13 -5.74 -2.83
C ALA A 57 -10.39 -7.21 -2.54
N PHE A 58 -11.37 -7.51 -1.69
CA PHE A 58 -11.69 -8.88 -1.30
C PHE A 58 -13.18 -9.05 -1.00
N ILE A 59 -13.67 -10.29 -1.11
CA ILE A 59 -15.02 -10.64 -0.65
C ILE A 59 -15.08 -10.46 0.86
N SER A 60 -16.06 -9.70 1.36
CA SER A 60 -16.15 -9.40 2.79
C SER A 60 -16.40 -10.68 3.60
N PRO A 61 -15.56 -11.01 4.60
CA PRO A 61 -15.66 -12.27 5.32
C PRO A 61 -16.92 -12.38 6.21
N ASP A 62 -17.39 -11.26 6.77
CA ASP A 62 -18.62 -11.18 7.56
C ASP A 62 -19.89 -10.98 6.69
N ARG A 63 -19.71 -10.77 5.37
CA ARG A 63 -20.79 -10.51 4.43
C ARG A 63 -20.41 -10.99 3.01
N PRO A 64 -20.49 -12.31 2.73
CA PRO A 64 -19.99 -12.87 1.47
C PRO A 64 -20.73 -12.44 0.19
N ASP A 65 -21.84 -11.70 0.30
CA ASP A 65 -22.54 -11.04 -0.82
C ASP A 65 -22.02 -9.63 -1.14
N SER A 66 -20.99 -9.15 -0.42
CA SER A 66 -20.34 -7.86 -0.65
C SER A 66 -18.83 -7.96 -0.88
N VAL A 67 -18.29 -6.91 -1.47
CA VAL A 67 -16.85 -6.68 -1.63
C VAL A 67 -16.45 -5.55 -0.68
N THR A 68 -15.29 -5.70 -0.06
CA THR A 68 -14.61 -4.60 0.63
C THR A 68 -13.50 -4.07 -0.26
N LEU A 69 -13.54 -2.77 -0.51
CA LEU A 69 -12.50 -2.01 -1.20
C LEU A 69 -11.83 -1.10 -0.18
N ILE A 70 -10.50 -1.10 -0.16
CA ILE A 70 -9.70 -0.28 0.73
C ILE A 70 -8.63 0.43 -0.09
N ALA A 71 -8.43 1.71 0.17
CA ALA A 71 -7.29 2.48 -0.32
C ALA A 71 -6.64 3.20 0.87
N ASN A 72 -5.34 3.01 1.05
CA ASN A 72 -4.55 3.67 2.07
C ASN A 72 -3.77 4.83 1.47
N TYR A 73 -3.59 5.88 2.27
CA TYR A 73 -2.90 7.09 1.89
C TYR A 73 -2.07 7.60 3.06
N ILE A 74 -1.09 8.44 2.75
CA ILE A 74 -0.20 9.06 3.75
C ILE A 74 0.73 8.01 4.35
N PRO A 75 1.99 7.99 3.87
CA PRO A 75 2.97 7.00 4.31
C PRO A 75 3.51 7.23 5.70
N LEU A 76 3.75 6.11 6.41
CA LEU A 76 4.58 6.05 7.61
C LEU A 76 4.18 7.11 8.64
N GLU A 77 2.89 7.19 8.96
CA GLU A 77 2.40 8.18 9.90
C GLU A 77 2.91 7.85 11.30
N TRP A 78 3.73 8.75 11.82
CA TRP A 78 4.19 8.69 13.19
C TRP A 78 3.03 8.98 14.14
N PRO A 79 2.73 8.09 15.10
CA PRO A 79 1.62 8.30 16.05
C PRO A 79 1.78 9.57 16.91
N GLU A 80 3.01 10.02 17.13
CA GLU A 80 3.36 11.18 17.97
C GLU A 80 3.57 12.50 17.20
N SER A 81 3.04 12.64 15.97
CA SER A 81 3.22 13.83 15.12
C SER A 81 2.56 15.15 15.58
N GLY A 82 2.27 15.33 16.86
CA GLY A 82 1.76 16.59 17.39
C GLY A 82 2.72 17.77 17.19
N PRO A 83 2.25 19.03 17.24
CA PRO A 83 0.89 19.47 17.60
C PRO A 83 -0.12 19.47 16.43
N ASN A 84 0.30 19.16 15.20
CA ASN A 84 -0.58 19.01 14.04
C ASN A 84 -0.47 17.58 13.53
N PHE A 85 -1.49 16.78 13.79
CA PHE A 85 -1.54 15.39 13.38
C PHE A 85 -1.95 15.24 11.91
N PHE A 86 -1.72 14.06 11.34
CA PHE A 86 -2.16 13.72 9.99
C PHE A 86 -3.68 13.76 9.85
N GLU A 87 -4.13 14.16 8.67
CA GLU A 87 -5.53 14.21 8.24
C GLU A 87 -5.58 14.04 6.72
N PHE A 88 -6.71 13.64 6.14
CA PHE A 88 -6.84 13.72 4.67
C PHE A 88 -6.76 15.18 4.23
N ASP A 89 -6.12 15.46 3.11
CA ASP A 89 -5.97 16.85 2.65
C ASP A 89 -7.20 17.29 1.86
N ASP A 90 -7.82 18.38 2.31
CA ASP A 90 -9.02 19.00 1.72
C ASP A 90 -8.85 19.38 0.22
N ASN A 91 -7.61 19.46 -0.28
CA ASN A 91 -7.28 19.78 -1.67
C ASN A 91 -6.87 18.57 -2.51
N VAL A 92 -6.94 17.34 -1.97
CA VAL A 92 -6.83 16.10 -2.74
C VAL A 92 -8.22 15.59 -3.06
N ARG A 93 -8.38 15.10 -4.29
CA ARG A 93 -9.49 14.22 -4.64
C ARG A 93 -9.03 12.77 -4.56
N TYR A 94 -9.60 12.03 -3.63
CA TYR A 94 -9.37 10.60 -3.45
C TYR A 94 -10.47 9.80 -4.14
N GLU A 95 -10.11 8.82 -4.95
CA GLU A 95 -11.07 8.00 -5.71
C GLU A 95 -10.70 6.52 -5.67
N ILE A 96 -11.69 5.65 -5.44
CA ILE A 96 -11.61 4.21 -5.71
C ILE A 96 -12.43 3.92 -6.96
N HIS A 97 -11.83 3.24 -7.93
CA HIS A 97 -12.42 2.95 -9.22
C HIS A 97 -12.70 1.46 -9.38
N VAL A 98 -13.77 1.14 -10.12
CA VAL A 98 -14.13 -0.22 -10.50
C VAL A 98 -14.39 -0.26 -12.01
N ASP A 99 -13.65 -1.12 -12.70
CA ASP A 99 -13.94 -1.66 -14.03
C ASP A 99 -14.78 -2.93 -13.84
N ASN A 100 -15.98 -2.98 -14.43
CA ASN A 100 -16.89 -4.12 -14.29
C ASN A 100 -17.27 -4.77 -15.62
N VAL A 101 -16.54 -4.46 -16.70
CA VAL A 101 -16.72 -5.08 -18.03
C VAL A 101 -15.41 -5.54 -18.67
N GLY A 102 -14.25 -5.12 -18.13
CA GLY A 102 -12.92 -5.52 -18.59
C GLY A 102 -12.23 -4.56 -19.56
N ASP A 103 -12.83 -3.40 -19.88
CA ASP A 103 -12.32 -2.44 -20.88
C ASP A 103 -11.25 -1.47 -20.33
N ALA A 104 -10.80 -1.68 -19.09
CA ALA A 104 -9.86 -0.86 -18.34
C ALA A 104 -10.33 0.59 -18.05
N ARG A 105 -11.63 0.87 -18.16
CA ARG A 105 -12.23 2.15 -17.78
C ARG A 105 -12.95 2.05 -16.46
N SER A 106 -13.09 3.18 -15.77
CA SER A 106 -13.89 3.23 -14.54
C SER A 106 -15.38 3.32 -14.90
N HIS A 107 -16.15 2.28 -14.60
CA HIS A 107 -17.61 2.31 -14.72
C HIS A 107 -18.28 2.71 -13.42
N ILE A 108 -17.61 2.48 -12.29
CA ILE A 108 -18.02 2.98 -10.98
C ILE A 108 -16.82 3.68 -10.34
N THR A 109 -17.05 4.87 -9.79
CA THR A 109 -16.06 5.62 -9.01
C THR A 109 -16.67 6.01 -7.69
N PHE A 110 -15.99 5.72 -6.59
CA PHE A 110 -16.29 6.25 -5.26
C PHE A 110 -15.33 7.39 -4.98
N GLN A 111 -15.82 8.62 -5.00
CA GLN A 111 -15.06 9.85 -4.78
C GLN A 111 -15.28 10.35 -3.35
N PHE A 112 -14.18 10.67 -2.68
CA PHE A 112 -14.15 11.19 -1.31
C PHE A 112 -13.51 12.58 -1.32
N ASP A 113 -14.30 13.59 -0.98
CA ASP A 113 -13.82 14.96 -0.78
C ASP A 113 -13.94 15.31 0.71
N PHE A 114 -12.84 15.72 1.33
CA PHE A 114 -12.73 16.01 2.77
C PHE A 114 -12.88 17.51 3.08
N ASP A 115 -13.38 17.83 4.26
CA ASP A 115 -13.52 19.19 4.82
C ASP A 115 -13.06 19.19 6.28
N THR A 116 -11.98 19.91 6.55
CA THR A 116 -11.40 20.05 7.88
C THR A 116 -11.80 21.39 8.50
N ARG A 117 -12.30 21.34 9.73
CA ARG A 117 -12.69 22.55 10.46
C ARG A 117 -11.79 22.78 11.65
N THR A 118 -11.43 24.04 11.88
CA THR A 118 -10.76 24.47 13.11
C THR A 118 -11.76 25.26 13.94
N ARG A 119 -12.18 24.72 15.09
CA ARG A 119 -13.21 25.34 15.94
C ARG A 119 -12.70 26.54 16.71
N ASN A 120 -11.50 26.42 17.29
CA ASN A 120 -10.79 27.46 18.01
C ASN A 120 -9.42 27.71 17.36
N PRO A 121 -9.29 28.74 16.52
CA PRO A 121 -8.03 29.09 15.86
C PRO A 121 -7.03 29.80 16.80
N ASN A 122 -7.43 30.14 18.05
CA ASN A 122 -6.59 30.85 19.01
C ASN A 122 -5.75 29.92 19.89
N THR A 123 -5.73 28.63 19.59
CA THR A 123 -4.90 27.62 20.28
C THR A 123 -4.16 26.78 19.25
N PHE A 124 -2.98 26.30 19.63
CA PHE A 124 -2.22 25.32 18.83
C PHE A 124 -2.69 23.88 19.08
N LEU A 125 -3.60 23.66 20.04
CA LEU A 125 -4.02 22.33 20.46
C LEU A 125 -4.97 21.67 19.46
N TYR A 126 -4.70 20.40 19.15
CA TYR A 126 -5.62 19.52 18.40
C TYR A 126 -6.92 19.25 19.17
N ASN A 127 -6.83 19.17 20.51
CA ASN A 127 -7.95 19.00 21.41
C ASN A 127 -7.71 19.73 22.74
N THR A 128 -8.74 20.35 23.30
CA THR A 128 -8.66 21.12 24.56
C THR A 128 -8.96 20.30 25.81
N GLY A 129 -9.45 19.07 25.62
CA GLY A 129 -9.76 18.08 26.64
C GLY A 129 -9.94 16.70 26.00
N PRO A 130 -10.31 15.66 26.77
CA PRO A 130 -10.55 14.32 26.23
C PRO A 130 -11.68 14.32 25.19
N ILE A 131 -11.46 13.64 24.07
CA ILE A 131 -12.48 13.41 23.03
C ILE A 131 -13.19 12.11 23.34
N THR A 132 -14.48 12.19 23.67
CA THR A 132 -15.32 11.05 24.06
C THR A 132 -16.42 10.73 23.06
N SER A 133 -16.65 11.61 22.08
CA SER A 133 -17.57 11.40 20.96
C SER A 133 -17.11 12.18 19.72
N LEU A 134 -17.72 11.92 18.56
CA LEU A 134 -17.37 12.62 17.30
C LEU A 134 -17.85 14.08 17.25
N ASP A 135 -18.75 14.47 18.14
CA ASP A 135 -19.24 15.84 18.25
C ASP A 135 -18.64 16.60 19.43
N ASP A 136 -17.84 15.92 20.26
CA ASP A 136 -17.22 16.45 21.49
C ASP A 136 -16.58 17.82 21.24
N GLU A 137 -16.98 18.83 22.01
CA GLU A 137 -16.56 20.22 21.83
C GLU A 137 -15.05 20.41 22.01
N ASP A 138 -14.41 19.51 22.79
CA ASP A 138 -12.98 19.53 23.02
C ASP A 138 -12.16 19.10 21.80
N TRP A 139 -12.77 18.47 20.79
CA TRP A 139 -12.10 18.17 19.54
C TRP A 139 -11.98 19.43 18.67
N ASN A 140 -10.79 20.03 18.60
CA ASN A 140 -10.61 21.33 17.93
C ASN A 140 -10.56 21.23 16.39
N LYS A 141 -10.13 20.07 15.88
CA LYS A 141 -9.86 19.80 14.46
C LYS A 141 -10.69 18.64 13.90
N PRO A 142 -12.04 18.70 13.93
CA PRO A 142 -12.86 17.69 13.30
C PRO A 142 -12.79 17.74 11.78
N GLN A 143 -12.80 16.57 11.16
CA GLN A 143 -12.89 16.41 9.72
C GLN A 143 -14.16 15.65 9.33
N THR A 144 -14.71 16.01 8.17
CA THR A 144 -15.81 15.29 7.53
C THR A 144 -15.49 15.00 6.08
N PHE A 145 -16.26 14.13 5.45
CA PHE A 145 -16.17 13.87 4.03
C PHE A 145 -17.54 13.76 3.36
N THR A 146 -17.55 14.00 2.05
CA THR A 146 -18.66 13.70 1.16
C THR A 146 -18.30 12.48 0.32
N LEU A 147 -19.16 11.47 0.30
CA LEU A 147 -19.05 10.32 -0.58
C LEU A 147 -19.93 10.51 -1.80
N THR A 148 -19.32 10.55 -2.99
CA THR A 148 -20.02 10.61 -4.27
C THR A 148 -19.76 9.35 -5.07
N GLN A 149 -20.81 8.68 -5.53
CA GLN A 149 -20.71 7.60 -6.50
C GLN A 149 -20.93 8.17 -7.90
N ARG A 150 -19.96 7.97 -8.78
CA ARG A 150 -20.11 8.22 -10.22
C ARG A 150 -20.28 6.88 -10.92
N THR A 151 -21.13 6.84 -11.93
CA THR A 151 -21.34 5.65 -12.73
C THR A 151 -21.33 6.02 -14.20
N ALA A 152 -20.34 5.52 -14.93
CA ALA A 152 -20.25 5.59 -16.37
C ALA A 152 -20.66 4.21 -16.92
N ARG A 153 -21.94 4.01 -17.20
CA ARG A 153 -22.43 2.76 -17.81
C ARG A 153 -22.08 2.80 -19.29
N GLY A 154 -21.42 1.79 -19.86
CA GLY A 154 -21.13 1.64 -21.31
C GLY A 154 -21.84 2.62 -22.27
N ASN A 155 -22.91 2.20 -22.95
CA ASN A 155 -23.68 3.07 -23.87
C ASN A 155 -24.70 3.99 -23.16
N GLY A 156 -24.68 4.06 -21.82
CA GLY A 156 -25.60 4.87 -21.01
C GLY A 156 -25.05 6.26 -20.70
N GLN A 157 -25.93 7.20 -20.35
CA GLN A 157 -25.48 8.51 -19.88
C GLN A 157 -24.76 8.38 -18.54
N PRO A 158 -23.55 8.98 -18.37
CA PRO A 158 -22.88 9.05 -17.09
C PRO A 158 -23.81 9.66 -16.02
N SER A 159 -23.77 9.11 -14.82
CA SER A 159 -24.54 9.60 -13.66
C SER A 159 -23.62 9.86 -12.48
N SER A 160 -24.04 10.77 -11.60
CA SER A 160 -23.34 11.09 -10.36
C SER A 160 -24.37 11.25 -9.25
N ALA A 161 -24.14 10.58 -8.13
CA ALA A 161 -25.02 10.58 -6.97
C ALA A 161 -24.20 10.78 -5.70
N VAL A 162 -24.55 11.80 -4.92
CA VAL A 162 -23.99 11.96 -3.58
C VAL A 162 -24.66 10.94 -2.67
N LEU A 163 -23.88 9.99 -2.16
CA LEU A 163 -24.36 8.92 -1.29
C LEU A 163 -24.45 9.38 0.18
N GLY A 164 -23.56 10.28 0.60
CA GLY A 164 -23.56 10.86 1.94
C GLY A 164 -22.78 12.17 2.00
N ARG A 165 -23.19 13.09 2.88
CA ARG A 165 -22.54 14.38 3.12
C ARG A 165 -22.24 14.53 4.60
N ASN A 166 -21.19 15.28 4.93
CA ASN A 166 -20.77 15.57 6.30
C ASN A 166 -20.58 14.29 7.13
N LEU A 167 -20.12 13.21 6.49
CA LEU A 167 -19.79 11.96 7.17
C LEU A 167 -18.54 12.19 8.01
N ARG A 168 -18.57 11.86 9.30
CA ARG A 168 -17.46 12.10 10.22
C ARG A 168 -16.32 11.11 10.02
N THR A 169 -15.07 11.59 10.03
CA THR A 169 -13.92 10.75 10.36
C THR A 169 -13.82 10.60 11.89
N PRO A 170 -13.11 9.60 12.44
CA PRO A 170 -12.68 9.65 13.83
C PRO A 170 -11.54 10.68 14.02
N PRO A 171 -11.29 11.17 15.25
CA PRO A 171 -10.02 11.83 15.54
C PRO A 171 -8.84 10.86 15.35
N VAL A 172 -7.62 11.37 15.33
CA VAL A 172 -6.40 10.53 15.36
C VAL A 172 -6.16 9.94 16.75
N TYR A 173 -5.40 8.85 16.85
CA TYR A 173 -5.10 8.24 18.15
C TYR A 173 -3.93 8.94 18.84
N VAL A 174 -4.17 10.17 19.32
CA VAL A 174 -3.15 10.96 20.03
C VAL A 174 -2.55 10.21 21.22
N GLY A 175 -3.40 9.59 22.05
CA GLY A 175 -3.00 8.86 23.25
C GLY A 175 -4.12 8.81 24.27
N THR A 176 -3.97 7.96 25.29
CA THR A 176 -5.04 7.59 26.24
C THR A 176 -5.69 8.76 27.01
N LYS A 177 -5.05 9.93 27.09
CA LYS A 177 -5.67 11.14 27.68
C LYS A 177 -6.57 11.89 26.72
N SER A 178 -6.15 12.03 25.47
CA SER A 178 -6.86 12.78 24.44
C SER A 178 -7.95 11.94 23.79
N THR A 179 -7.69 10.64 23.57
CA THR A 179 -8.60 9.70 22.93
C THR A 179 -8.67 8.41 23.76
N PRO A 180 -9.27 8.45 24.97
CA PRO A 180 -9.26 7.36 25.94
C PRO A 180 -9.92 6.06 25.44
N ASN A 181 -10.82 6.15 24.47
CA ASN A 181 -11.47 5.01 23.84
C ASN A 181 -11.55 5.20 22.33
N TYR A 182 -10.39 5.10 21.67
CA TYR A 182 -10.29 5.30 20.23
C TYR A 182 -11.24 4.39 19.45
N GLU A 183 -11.32 3.10 19.80
CA GLU A 183 -12.11 2.14 19.02
C GLU A 183 -13.61 2.47 19.05
N ALA A 184 -14.13 3.02 20.15
CA ALA A 184 -15.51 3.51 20.19
C ALA A 184 -15.72 4.71 19.25
N LEU A 185 -14.74 5.62 19.16
CA LEU A 185 -14.78 6.76 18.23
C LEU A 185 -14.70 6.28 16.77
N ALA A 186 -13.80 5.34 16.46
CA ALA A 186 -13.67 4.73 15.15
C ALA A 186 -14.95 3.99 14.73
N THR A 187 -15.55 3.22 15.65
CA THR A 187 -16.82 2.53 15.42
C THR A 187 -17.96 3.52 15.16
N ALA A 188 -18.03 4.61 15.92
CA ALA A 188 -19.02 5.67 15.70
C ALA A 188 -18.84 6.39 14.36
N ALA A 189 -17.64 6.34 13.77
CA ALA A 189 -17.31 6.93 12.48
C ALA A 189 -17.55 5.97 11.29
N ILE A 190 -18.07 4.76 11.54
CA ILE A 190 -18.55 3.86 10.49
C ILE A 190 -19.95 4.29 10.07
N HIS A 191 -20.10 4.72 8.82
CA HIS A 191 -21.39 5.17 8.28
C HIS A 191 -22.03 4.07 7.47
N THR A 192 -23.30 3.79 7.73
CA THR A 192 -24.12 2.91 6.89
C THR A 192 -25.01 3.75 5.98
N ILE A 193 -24.90 3.57 4.67
CA ILE A 193 -25.66 4.29 3.66
C ILE A 193 -26.68 3.34 3.04
N GLY A 194 -27.95 3.74 3.06
CA GLY A 194 -29.06 2.88 2.64
C GLY A 194 -29.49 1.90 3.73
N SER A 195 -30.17 0.82 3.35
CA SER A 195 -30.67 -0.20 4.27
C SER A 195 -30.76 -1.59 3.61
N GLY A 196 -30.87 -2.63 4.44
CA GLY A 196 -31.02 -4.02 4.00
C GLY A 196 -29.85 -4.52 3.15
N ALA A 197 -30.13 -5.42 2.20
CA ALA A 197 -29.12 -6.02 1.33
C ALA A 197 -28.41 -5.02 0.40
N ASN A 198 -28.93 -3.80 0.23
CA ASN A 198 -28.30 -2.77 -0.61
C ASN A 198 -27.45 -1.76 0.17
N ALA A 199 -27.37 -1.92 1.50
CA ALA A 199 -26.60 -1.04 2.37
C ALA A 199 -25.11 -1.12 2.06
N ILE A 200 -24.47 0.05 2.07
CA ILE A 200 -23.01 0.24 2.01
C ILE A 200 -22.54 0.61 3.41
N LYS A 201 -21.39 0.09 3.84
CA LYS A 201 -20.64 0.65 4.97
C LYS A 201 -19.44 1.42 4.46
N VAL A 202 -19.14 2.56 5.07
CA VAL A 202 -17.98 3.38 4.72
C VAL A 202 -17.28 3.90 5.98
N PHE A 203 -15.96 3.93 5.94
CA PHE A 203 -15.09 4.47 6.98
C PHE A 203 -13.94 5.23 6.30
N ALA A 204 -13.56 6.36 6.88
CA ALA A 204 -12.35 7.08 6.49
C ALA A 204 -11.68 7.62 7.76
N GLY A 205 -10.40 7.31 7.96
CA GLY A 205 -9.62 7.80 9.10
C GLY A 205 -8.33 7.02 9.33
N GLN A 206 -7.57 7.45 10.33
CA GLN A 206 -6.30 6.83 10.69
C GLN A 206 -6.50 5.36 11.13
N ARG A 207 -5.67 4.46 10.59
CA ARG A 207 -5.54 3.06 11.00
C ARG A 207 -4.06 2.70 11.10
N ASP A 208 -3.81 1.54 11.69
CA ASP A 208 -2.53 0.86 11.57
C ASP A 208 -2.20 0.61 10.09
N ASP A 209 -0.93 0.72 9.72
CA ASP A 209 -0.50 0.39 8.35
C ASP A 209 -0.63 -1.13 8.14
N PRO A 210 -1.53 -1.61 7.27
CA PRO A 210 -1.74 -3.04 7.11
C PRO A 210 -0.68 -3.73 6.25
N PHE A 211 0.18 -2.97 5.58
CA PHE A 211 1.28 -3.54 4.81
C PHE A 211 2.41 -3.93 5.75
N PHE A 212 3.04 -5.06 5.48
CA PHE A 212 4.15 -5.57 6.26
C PHE A 212 5.21 -6.06 5.29
N ALA A 213 6.44 -5.60 5.49
CA ALA A 213 7.57 -6.01 4.68
C ALA A 213 8.89 -5.60 5.32
N ASP A 214 9.95 -6.32 5.00
CA ASP A 214 11.31 -5.90 5.31
C ASP A 214 11.82 -4.82 4.35
N LEU A 215 11.21 -3.64 4.38
CA LEU A 215 11.56 -2.53 3.48
C LEU A 215 13.03 -2.14 3.57
N GLY A 216 13.58 -2.16 4.79
CA GLY A 216 14.98 -1.79 5.03
C GLY A 216 15.93 -2.70 4.27
N ALA A 217 15.69 -4.01 4.28
CA ALA A 217 16.55 -4.97 3.58
C ALA A 217 16.22 -5.06 2.08
N ILE A 218 14.94 -5.07 1.71
CA ILE A 218 14.51 -5.16 0.30
C ILE A 218 15.09 -3.99 -0.51
N PHE A 219 15.03 -2.76 0.02
CA PHE A 219 15.57 -1.59 -0.66
C PHE A 219 17.06 -1.34 -0.38
N ASP A 220 17.67 -2.08 0.55
CA ASP A 220 19.13 -2.22 0.63
C ASP A 220 19.61 -3.35 -0.29
N LEU A 221 19.57 -3.05 -1.59
CA LEU A 221 20.09 -3.88 -2.67
C LEU A 221 19.47 -5.29 -2.77
N LEU A 222 18.14 -5.39 -2.56
CA LEU A 222 17.37 -6.64 -2.62
C LEU A 222 17.92 -7.70 -1.67
N SER A 223 18.14 -7.30 -0.41
CA SER A 223 18.54 -8.22 0.65
C SER A 223 17.30 -8.85 1.30
N LEU A 224 17.32 -10.17 1.45
CA LEU A 224 16.29 -10.93 2.14
C LEU A 224 16.88 -11.39 3.49
N ARG A 225 16.46 -10.77 4.59
CA ARG A 225 16.96 -11.11 5.94
C ARG A 225 16.35 -12.42 6.44
N GLY A 226 16.98 -13.06 7.43
CA GLY A 226 16.56 -14.36 7.96
C GLY A 226 17.09 -15.56 7.18
N GLN A 227 17.93 -15.32 6.17
CA GLN A 227 18.54 -16.32 5.31
C GLN A 227 19.99 -15.98 4.94
N ALA A 228 20.62 -16.77 4.07
CA ALA A 228 21.97 -16.47 3.60
C ALA A 228 21.97 -15.14 2.84
N PRO A 229 23.00 -14.29 3.01
CA PRO A 229 23.09 -13.02 2.29
C PRO A 229 23.18 -13.28 0.78
N PRO A 230 22.78 -12.28 -0.03
CA PRO A 230 22.88 -12.41 -1.47
C PRO A 230 24.32 -12.67 -1.94
N ILE A 231 24.45 -13.31 -3.09
CA ILE A 231 25.73 -13.64 -3.71
C ILE A 231 26.54 -12.35 -3.92
N GLY A 232 27.78 -12.35 -3.41
CA GLY A 232 28.69 -11.20 -3.51
C GLY A 232 28.63 -10.25 -2.31
N TYR A 233 27.75 -10.48 -1.33
CA TYR A 233 27.64 -9.67 -0.12
C TYR A 233 28.41 -10.32 1.05
N PRO A 234 29.04 -9.51 1.92
CA PRO A 234 29.81 -10.04 3.05
C PRO A 234 28.91 -10.78 4.03
N SER A 235 29.40 -11.90 4.56
CA SER A 235 28.77 -12.56 5.71
C SER A 235 29.33 -11.97 7.01
N GLY A 236 28.45 -11.64 7.97
CA GLY A 236 28.84 -11.37 9.36
C GLY A 236 29.34 -9.95 9.72
N GLN A 237 29.00 -8.91 8.96
CA GLN A 237 29.26 -7.50 9.35
C GLN A 237 27.96 -6.86 9.87
N ASP A 238 27.73 -6.97 11.18
CA ASP A 238 26.91 -6.12 12.08
C ASP A 238 25.57 -5.49 11.60
N GLN A 239 24.91 -6.02 10.58
CA GLN A 239 23.49 -5.83 10.38
C GLN A 239 22.80 -7.05 11.01
N SER A 240 21.90 -6.85 11.96
CA SER A 240 21.07 -7.94 12.44
C SER A 240 20.38 -8.58 11.23
N ASN A 241 20.74 -9.82 10.87
CA ASN A 241 20.04 -10.64 9.86
C ASN A 241 18.66 -11.10 10.39
N LEU A 242 18.10 -10.34 11.32
CA LEU A 242 16.77 -10.47 11.86
C LEU A 242 15.86 -9.67 10.95
N PRO A 243 14.85 -10.30 10.34
CA PRO A 243 13.82 -9.60 9.59
C PRO A 243 13.18 -8.52 10.47
N GLN A 244 12.92 -7.35 9.90
CA GLN A 244 12.17 -6.30 10.59
C GLN A 244 11.11 -5.77 9.67
N ASP A 245 9.88 -5.77 10.14
CA ASP A 245 8.79 -5.06 9.51
C ASP A 245 9.08 -3.55 9.55
N GLY A 246 9.29 -2.95 8.37
CA GLY A 246 9.59 -1.53 8.22
C GLY A 246 8.39 -0.62 8.48
N LEU A 247 7.19 -1.19 8.56
CA LEU A 247 5.92 -0.47 8.74
C LEU A 247 5.34 -0.67 10.15
N ALA A 248 5.86 -1.63 10.90
CA ALA A 248 5.44 -1.85 12.28
C ALA A 248 5.55 -0.59 13.15
N GLY A 249 4.50 -0.30 13.91
CA GLY A 249 4.40 0.89 14.75
C GLY A 249 3.96 2.17 14.04
N TYR A 250 3.77 2.12 12.71
CA TYR A 250 3.27 3.26 11.93
C TYR A 250 1.78 3.13 11.62
N ASN A 251 1.20 4.28 11.29
CA ASN A 251 -0.17 4.39 10.84
C ASN A 251 -0.24 4.81 9.36
N THR A 252 -1.45 4.73 8.82
CA THR A 252 -1.85 5.29 7.53
C THR A 252 -3.27 5.85 7.64
N HIS A 253 -3.70 6.64 6.67
CA HIS A 253 -5.09 7.06 6.53
C HIS A 253 -5.81 6.13 5.56
N THR A 254 -6.76 5.36 6.09
CA THR A 254 -7.53 4.35 5.35
C THR A 254 -8.86 4.91 4.89
N ILE A 255 -9.18 4.74 3.61
CA ILE A 255 -10.53 4.80 3.07
C ILE A 255 -11.02 3.37 2.84
N ALA A 256 -12.05 2.93 3.56
CA ALA A 256 -12.65 1.62 3.41
C ALA A 256 -14.13 1.73 3.02
N ILE A 257 -14.58 0.91 2.08
CA ILE A 257 -15.99 0.82 1.66
C ILE A 257 -16.40 -0.63 1.42
N GLN A 258 -17.46 -1.09 2.09
CA GLN A 258 -18.09 -2.38 1.87
C GLN A 258 -19.33 -2.19 0.99
N VAL A 259 -19.33 -2.78 -0.20
CA VAL A 259 -20.36 -2.59 -1.22
C VAL A 259 -20.96 -3.94 -1.64
N PRO A 260 -22.28 -4.11 -1.65
CA PRO A 260 -22.92 -5.30 -2.20
C PRO A 260 -22.46 -5.59 -3.64
N ILE A 261 -22.16 -6.86 -3.96
CA ILE A 261 -21.68 -7.27 -5.29
C ILE A 261 -22.69 -6.87 -6.38
N SER A 262 -23.99 -6.93 -6.08
CA SER A 262 -25.07 -6.52 -6.99
C SER A 262 -25.02 -5.04 -7.40
N ARG A 263 -24.33 -4.18 -6.63
CA ARG A 263 -24.13 -2.77 -6.97
C ARG A 263 -22.86 -2.52 -7.78
N LEU A 264 -21.94 -3.48 -7.81
CA LEU A 264 -20.66 -3.37 -8.52
C LEU A 264 -20.69 -4.01 -9.91
N ARG A 265 -21.49 -5.07 -10.09
CA ARG A 265 -21.60 -5.75 -11.40
C ARG A 265 -22.46 -4.96 -12.38
N ALA A 266 -22.08 -4.99 -13.66
CA ALA A 266 -22.87 -4.38 -14.71
C ALA A 266 -24.24 -5.09 -14.85
N SER A 267 -25.32 -4.31 -15.04
CA SER A 267 -26.67 -4.87 -15.15
C SER A 267 -26.85 -5.62 -16.47
N GLY A 268 -27.24 -6.89 -16.41
CA GLY A 268 -27.43 -7.73 -17.59
C GLY A 268 -26.12 -8.29 -18.18
N ASP A 269 -25.01 -8.08 -17.48
CA ASP A 269 -23.71 -8.68 -17.80
C ASP A 269 -23.41 -9.83 -16.83
N ASP A 270 -22.92 -10.94 -17.38
CA ASP A 270 -22.48 -12.10 -16.61
C ASP A 270 -21.02 -12.00 -16.17
N GLU A 271 -20.30 -10.92 -16.51
CA GLU A 271 -18.92 -10.65 -16.06
C GLU A 271 -18.84 -10.64 -14.52
N PRO A 272 -18.12 -11.60 -13.88
CA PRO A 272 -17.97 -11.63 -12.44
C PRO A 272 -16.68 -10.96 -11.94
N VAL A 273 -15.72 -10.67 -12.83
CA VAL A 273 -14.42 -10.11 -12.46
C VAL A 273 -14.50 -8.58 -12.42
N LEU A 274 -14.08 -8.01 -11.31
CA LEU A 274 -13.92 -6.57 -11.13
C LEU A 274 -12.44 -6.21 -11.27
N GLY A 275 -12.14 -5.15 -12.02
CA GLY A 275 -10.88 -4.43 -11.95
C GLY A 275 -10.96 -3.31 -10.93
N VAL A 276 -9.99 -3.18 -10.02
CA VAL A 276 -9.99 -2.20 -8.93
C VAL A 276 -8.65 -1.49 -8.86
N TRP A 277 -8.69 -0.16 -8.75
CA TRP A 277 -7.54 0.68 -8.46
C TRP A 277 -7.99 1.94 -7.72
N ALA A 278 -7.07 2.65 -7.10
CA ALA A 278 -7.35 3.92 -6.44
C ALA A 278 -6.40 5.01 -6.93
N THR A 279 -6.87 6.26 -6.87
CA THR A 279 -6.12 7.42 -7.33
C THR A 279 -6.19 8.57 -6.34
N ALA A 280 -5.20 9.47 -6.43
CA ALA A 280 -5.25 10.79 -5.85
C ALA A 280 -5.02 11.83 -6.93
N SER A 281 -5.81 12.91 -6.90
CA SER A 281 -5.70 14.02 -7.85
C SER A 281 -5.58 15.37 -7.14
N ARG A 282 -4.75 16.25 -7.71
CA ARG A 282 -4.57 17.64 -7.27
C ARG A 282 -5.15 18.62 -8.27
N ARG A 283 -5.48 19.83 -7.83
CA ARG A 283 -5.75 20.93 -8.75
C ARG A 283 -4.50 21.25 -9.57
N SER A 284 -4.66 21.54 -10.86
CA SER A 284 -3.55 21.77 -11.81
C SER A 284 -2.69 23.00 -11.48
N THR A 285 -3.14 23.87 -10.58
CA THR A 285 -2.40 25.07 -10.18
C THR A 285 -2.51 25.30 -8.68
N ARG A 286 -1.35 25.38 -8.02
CA ARG A 286 -1.19 25.83 -6.64
C ARG A 286 -0.39 27.13 -6.60
N VAL A 287 -0.91 28.14 -5.92
CA VAL A 287 -0.25 29.44 -5.73
C VAL A 287 0.01 29.64 -4.24
N LEU A 288 1.27 29.89 -3.89
CA LEU A 288 1.65 30.35 -2.55
C LEU A 288 1.43 31.85 -2.48
N ASN A 289 0.43 32.31 -1.74
CA ASN A 289 0.00 33.71 -1.74
C ASN A 289 0.83 34.58 -0.78
N GLY A 290 1.63 33.96 0.11
CA GLY A 290 2.41 34.66 1.13
C GLY A 290 1.55 35.49 2.09
N VAL A 291 2.17 36.46 2.76
CA VAL A 291 1.48 37.32 3.75
C VAL A 291 0.35 38.14 3.13
N GLY A 292 0.50 38.56 1.87
CA GLY A 292 -0.53 39.34 1.17
C GLY A 292 -1.86 38.59 1.08
N GLY A 293 -1.82 37.29 0.73
CA GLY A 293 -3.01 36.43 0.72
C GLY A 293 -3.65 36.22 2.08
N ILE A 294 -2.84 36.17 3.14
CA ILE A 294 -3.36 36.06 4.51
C ILE A 294 -4.12 37.33 4.89
N LEU A 295 -3.55 38.50 4.59
CA LEU A 295 -4.13 39.80 4.95
C LEU A 295 -5.40 40.15 4.14
N ASP A 296 -5.50 39.67 2.89
CA ASP A 296 -6.66 39.91 2.02
C ASP A 296 -7.72 38.79 2.04
N GLY A 297 -7.53 37.77 2.89
CA GLY A 297 -8.50 36.69 3.12
C GLY A 297 -8.43 35.54 2.12
N ARG A 298 -7.48 35.52 1.17
CA ARG A 298 -7.25 34.39 0.27
C ARG A 298 -6.50 33.22 0.90
N GLY A 299 -5.94 33.41 2.10
CA GLY A 299 -5.14 32.40 2.81
C GLY A 299 -3.69 32.30 2.29
N ALA A 300 -2.90 31.43 2.92
CA ALA A 300 -1.47 31.26 2.62
C ALA A 300 -1.21 30.62 1.25
N GLU A 301 -2.16 29.84 0.73
CA GLU A 301 -2.14 29.25 -0.60
C GLU A 301 -3.53 29.18 -1.22
N SER A 302 -3.58 29.00 -2.54
CA SER A 302 -4.82 28.79 -3.29
C SER A 302 -4.63 27.73 -4.37
N HIS A 303 -5.70 26.97 -4.63
CA HIS A 303 -5.71 25.83 -5.55
C HIS A 303 -6.80 26.00 -6.60
N THR A 304 -6.45 25.95 -7.89
CA THR A 304 -7.38 26.26 -9.01
C THR A 304 -7.14 25.37 -10.23
N GLY A 305 -8.06 25.40 -11.19
CA GLY A 305 -7.98 24.62 -12.42
C GLY A 305 -8.61 23.23 -12.31
N ASN A 306 -8.35 22.37 -13.29
CA ASN A 306 -8.89 21.01 -13.32
C ASN A 306 -8.12 20.11 -12.35
N PHE A 307 -8.75 19.04 -11.90
CA PHE A 307 -8.04 17.98 -11.19
C PHE A 307 -7.14 17.20 -12.18
N VAL A 308 -5.93 16.89 -11.74
CA VAL A 308 -4.92 16.10 -12.44
C VAL A 308 -4.51 14.98 -11.50
N GLN A 309 -4.54 13.75 -11.99
CA GLN A 309 -4.09 12.58 -11.25
C GLN A 309 -2.59 12.67 -10.99
N VAL A 310 -2.18 12.47 -9.74
CA VAL A 310 -0.76 12.53 -9.31
C VAL A 310 -0.29 11.24 -8.66
N SER A 311 -1.21 10.33 -8.34
CA SER A 311 -0.94 8.99 -7.84
C SER A 311 -2.00 8.01 -8.35
N ARG A 312 -1.58 6.79 -8.67
CA ARG A 312 -2.45 5.64 -8.91
C ARG A 312 -1.81 4.38 -8.35
N LEU A 313 -2.63 3.46 -7.90
CA LEU A 313 -2.18 2.12 -7.51
C LEU A 313 -3.33 1.11 -7.66
N GLY A 314 -3.01 -0.09 -8.11
CA GLY A 314 -3.93 -1.24 -8.16
C GLY A 314 -3.25 -2.48 -7.58
N MET A 315 -2.63 -3.27 -8.44
CA MET A 315 -1.72 -4.36 -8.09
C MET A 315 -0.57 -3.85 -7.23
N PRO A 316 -0.29 -4.50 -6.08
CA PRO A 316 0.83 -4.13 -5.23
C PRO A 316 2.15 -4.27 -5.98
N LEU A 317 3.18 -3.53 -5.54
CA LEU A 317 4.57 -3.68 -5.97
C LEU A 317 4.86 -3.40 -7.47
N VAL A 318 3.84 -3.19 -8.31
CA VAL A 318 4.03 -2.86 -9.72
C VAL A 318 4.75 -1.54 -9.87
N ASN A 319 4.30 -0.48 -9.22
CA ASN A 319 4.98 0.82 -9.33
C ASN A 319 6.38 0.75 -8.72
N GLU A 320 6.56 -0.05 -7.67
CA GLU A 320 7.68 -0.15 -6.75
C GLU A 320 8.87 -0.87 -7.38
N VAL A 321 8.65 -2.08 -7.89
CA VAL A 321 9.73 -2.99 -8.35
C VAL A 321 9.52 -3.56 -9.75
N VAL A 322 8.37 -3.33 -10.40
CA VAL A 322 8.16 -3.68 -11.81
C VAL A 322 8.45 -2.48 -12.71
N ILE A 323 7.83 -1.33 -12.46
CA ILE A 323 7.97 -0.13 -13.29
C ILE A 323 9.36 0.51 -13.12
N PRO A 324 10.11 0.75 -14.21
CA PRO A 324 11.42 1.38 -14.14
C PRO A 324 11.33 2.81 -13.62
N LEU A 325 12.39 3.28 -12.94
CA LEU A 325 12.43 4.61 -12.33
C LEU A 325 12.03 5.76 -13.27
N ALA A 326 12.48 5.68 -14.53
CA ALA A 326 12.19 6.69 -15.55
C ALA A 326 10.69 6.83 -15.88
N LEU A 327 9.86 5.84 -15.53
CA LEU A 327 8.45 5.78 -15.86
C LEU A 327 7.51 5.96 -14.66
N LYS A 328 8.01 5.90 -13.41
CA LYS A 328 7.19 5.95 -12.18
C LYS A 328 6.29 7.20 -12.10
N ASP A 329 6.83 8.39 -12.40
CA ASP A 329 6.02 9.62 -12.40
C ASP A 329 4.97 9.61 -13.52
N ALA A 330 5.31 9.11 -14.71
CA ALA A 330 4.37 8.99 -15.80
C ALA A 330 3.26 7.98 -15.46
N PHE A 331 3.62 6.83 -14.91
CA PHE A 331 2.70 5.79 -14.43
C PHE A 331 1.66 6.37 -13.47
N ASN A 332 2.08 7.17 -12.48
CA ASN A 332 1.17 7.82 -11.54
C ASN A 332 0.15 8.77 -12.20
N ASN A 333 0.44 9.29 -13.39
CA ASN A 333 -0.43 10.19 -14.14
C ASN A 333 -1.31 9.47 -15.18
N LEU A 334 -1.06 8.20 -15.46
CA LEU A 334 -1.81 7.43 -16.46
C LEU A 334 -3.11 6.88 -15.89
N ARG A 335 -4.14 6.82 -16.73
CA ARG A 335 -5.35 6.05 -16.43
C ARG A 335 -5.18 4.62 -16.97
N PRO A 336 -5.73 3.58 -16.32
CA PRO A 336 -5.61 2.19 -16.80
C PRO A 336 -6.00 1.99 -18.28
N GLU A 337 -7.03 2.71 -18.76
CA GLU A 337 -7.45 2.71 -20.18
C GLU A 337 -6.36 3.13 -21.19
N GLN A 338 -5.27 3.74 -20.73
CA GLN A 338 -4.13 4.17 -21.55
C GLN A 338 -3.00 3.14 -21.55
N ASP A 339 -2.99 2.19 -20.61
CA ASP A 339 -1.89 1.24 -20.39
C ASP A 339 -1.66 0.38 -21.63
N ALA A 340 -2.70 -0.28 -22.16
CA ALA A 340 -2.60 -1.13 -23.34
C ALA A 340 -2.02 -0.40 -24.56
N GLY A 341 -2.48 0.83 -24.81
CA GLY A 341 -2.00 1.65 -25.92
C GLY A 341 -0.52 1.97 -25.81
N ILE A 342 -0.03 2.30 -24.60
CA ILE A 342 1.39 2.58 -24.36
C ILE A 342 2.21 1.28 -24.39
N TYR A 343 1.72 0.23 -23.73
CA TYR A 343 2.37 -1.08 -23.62
C TYR A 343 2.60 -1.77 -24.97
N THR A 344 1.71 -1.53 -25.93
CA THR A 344 1.81 -2.09 -27.30
C THR A 344 2.44 -1.15 -28.31
N ALA A 345 2.72 0.10 -27.94
CA ALA A 345 3.32 1.08 -28.85
C ALA A 345 4.80 0.79 -29.08
N ASP A 346 5.21 0.72 -30.36
CA ASP A 346 6.61 0.63 -30.75
C ASP A 346 7.32 1.99 -30.59
N THR A 347 7.59 2.33 -29.33
CA THR A 347 8.28 3.55 -28.88
C THR A 347 9.24 3.18 -27.77
N ASP A 348 10.25 4.01 -27.49
CA ASP A 348 11.20 3.74 -26.40
C ASP A 348 10.49 3.55 -25.04
N VAL A 349 9.45 4.35 -24.78
CA VAL A 349 8.64 4.25 -23.55
C VAL A 349 7.81 2.97 -23.53
N GLY A 350 7.13 2.65 -24.63
CA GLY A 350 6.32 1.43 -24.74
C GLY A 350 7.17 0.17 -24.62
N ASN A 351 8.32 0.13 -25.29
CA ASN A 351 9.28 -0.97 -25.21
C ASN A 351 9.87 -1.11 -23.80
N LEU A 352 10.18 0.00 -23.11
CA LEU A 352 10.65 -0.02 -21.72
C LEU A 352 9.56 -0.55 -20.77
N LEU A 353 8.32 -0.08 -20.90
CA LEU A 353 7.19 -0.56 -20.11
C LEU A 353 6.91 -2.04 -20.36
N GLN A 354 6.86 -2.46 -21.63
CA GLN A 354 6.64 -3.86 -22.00
C GLN A 354 7.72 -4.77 -21.43
N ARG A 355 8.99 -4.38 -21.58
CA ARG A 355 10.13 -5.12 -21.04
C ARG A 355 10.06 -5.24 -19.53
N SER A 356 9.61 -4.20 -18.83
CA SER A 356 9.49 -4.21 -17.38
C SER A 356 8.58 -5.33 -16.84
N VAL A 357 7.64 -5.81 -17.67
CA VAL A 357 6.75 -6.93 -17.36
C VAL A 357 7.24 -8.25 -17.97
N LEU A 358 7.67 -8.25 -19.24
CA LEU A 358 8.01 -9.48 -19.97
C LEU A 358 9.45 -9.99 -19.76
N ASP A 359 10.36 -9.13 -19.30
CA ASP A 359 11.76 -9.43 -18.95
C ASP A 359 12.15 -8.52 -17.76
N PRO A 360 11.49 -8.69 -16.59
CA PRO A 360 11.59 -7.77 -15.48
C PRO A 360 13.01 -7.71 -14.91
N GLU A 361 13.42 -6.52 -14.47
CA GLU A 361 14.70 -6.32 -13.80
C GLU A 361 14.85 -7.17 -12.54
N LEU A 362 13.78 -7.27 -11.74
CA LEU A 362 13.75 -8.08 -10.53
C LEU A 362 14.15 -9.53 -10.79
N GLN A 363 13.71 -10.14 -11.88
CA GLN A 363 14.09 -11.52 -12.23
C GLN A 363 15.59 -11.65 -12.55
N ARG A 364 16.18 -10.65 -13.20
CA ARG A 364 17.63 -10.62 -13.47
C ARG A 364 18.42 -10.47 -12.17
N LEU A 365 17.92 -9.66 -11.24
CA LEU A 365 18.50 -9.51 -9.91
C LEU A 365 18.40 -10.80 -9.10
N LEU A 366 17.24 -11.45 -9.05
CA LEU A 366 17.06 -12.74 -8.37
C LEU A 366 18.00 -13.83 -8.92
N LYS A 367 18.20 -13.86 -10.24
CA LYS A 367 19.20 -14.74 -10.85
C LYS A 367 20.62 -14.42 -10.39
N ALA A 368 21.01 -13.15 -10.39
CA ALA A 368 22.35 -12.73 -10.03
C ALA A 368 22.66 -12.90 -8.53
N LEU A 369 21.70 -12.59 -7.67
CA LEU A 369 21.85 -12.48 -6.22
C LEU A 369 21.51 -13.77 -5.47
N TYR A 370 20.60 -14.59 -6.01
CA TYR A 370 20.10 -15.79 -5.33
C TYR A 370 20.16 -17.06 -6.20
N ASN A 371 20.78 -16.97 -7.38
CA ASN A 371 20.88 -18.07 -8.36
C ASN A 371 19.50 -18.65 -8.75
N VAL A 372 18.47 -17.81 -8.77
CA VAL A 372 17.12 -18.20 -9.16
C VAL A 372 17.08 -18.47 -10.66
N PRO A 373 16.59 -19.65 -11.10
CA PRO A 373 16.43 -19.93 -12.52
C PRO A 373 15.45 -18.95 -13.17
N ASN A 374 15.75 -18.56 -14.41
CA ASN A 374 14.94 -17.60 -15.17
C ASN A 374 14.16 -18.37 -16.27
N PRO A 375 12.81 -18.37 -16.26
CA PRO A 375 11.98 -18.91 -17.34
C PRO A 375 12.29 -18.43 -18.76
N GLY A 376 12.97 -17.30 -18.92
CA GLY A 376 13.30 -16.65 -20.18
C GLY A 376 12.70 -15.25 -20.29
N ALA A 377 12.93 -14.61 -21.44
CA ALA A 377 12.14 -13.45 -21.87
C ALA A 377 10.76 -13.93 -22.35
N ASN A 378 9.77 -13.03 -22.39
CA ASN A 378 8.35 -13.31 -22.67
C ASN A 378 7.61 -13.93 -21.49
N ARG A 379 7.74 -13.32 -20.32
CA ARG A 379 6.98 -13.64 -19.10
C ARG A 379 5.48 -13.33 -19.23
N LEU A 380 4.78 -14.08 -20.07
CA LEU A 380 3.33 -13.97 -20.28
C LEU A 380 2.53 -14.32 -19.01
N ASP A 381 3.11 -15.12 -18.12
CA ASP A 381 2.58 -15.35 -16.78
C ASP A 381 2.57 -14.06 -15.94
N LEU A 382 3.64 -13.25 -15.99
CA LEU A 382 3.67 -11.95 -15.32
C LEU A 382 2.76 -10.92 -15.98
N GLN A 383 2.64 -10.95 -17.31
CA GLN A 383 1.63 -10.14 -18.01
C GLN A 383 0.21 -10.50 -17.53
N ALA A 384 -0.06 -11.80 -17.36
CA ALA A 384 -1.33 -12.26 -16.82
C ALA A 384 -1.53 -11.80 -15.37
N ILE A 385 -0.55 -11.99 -14.51
CA ILE A 385 -0.63 -11.61 -13.09
C ILE A 385 -0.83 -10.09 -12.94
N PHE A 386 -0.06 -9.27 -13.65
CA PHE A 386 -0.05 -7.81 -13.43
C PHE A 386 -1.07 -7.03 -14.28
N LEU A 387 -1.50 -7.53 -15.45
CA LEU A 387 -2.27 -6.71 -16.41
C LEU A 387 -3.61 -7.31 -16.86
N THR A 388 -3.70 -8.63 -17.06
CA THR A 388 -4.89 -9.23 -17.70
C THR A 388 -5.71 -10.16 -16.81
N GLY A 389 -5.19 -10.55 -15.65
CA GLY A 389 -5.80 -11.60 -14.84
C GLY A 389 -5.55 -13.01 -15.38
N LEU A 390 -5.90 -13.98 -14.56
CA LEU A 390 -5.46 -15.36 -14.67
C LEU A 390 -6.53 -16.25 -15.30
N LYS A 391 -6.15 -16.89 -16.41
CA LYS A 391 -6.87 -18.02 -16.99
C LYS A 391 -5.87 -19.15 -17.22
N THR A 392 -6.10 -20.29 -16.59
CA THR A 392 -5.10 -21.37 -16.58
C THR A 392 -5.02 -22.08 -17.93
N THR A 393 -3.82 -22.50 -18.32
CA THR A 393 -3.56 -23.33 -19.51
C THR A 393 -3.45 -24.80 -19.16
N LYS A 394 -3.20 -25.12 -17.89
CA LYS A 394 -3.07 -26.47 -17.34
C LYS A 394 -3.89 -26.64 -16.06
N PRO A 395 -4.22 -27.87 -15.67
CA PRO A 395 -4.85 -28.11 -14.37
C PRO A 395 -3.96 -27.66 -13.22
N PHE A 396 -4.57 -27.27 -12.11
CA PHE A 396 -3.86 -26.92 -10.89
C PHE A 396 -4.67 -27.34 -9.66
N THR A 397 -3.99 -27.66 -8.57
CA THR A 397 -4.65 -28.12 -7.34
C THR A 397 -4.87 -26.96 -6.39
N ILE A 398 -6.06 -26.92 -5.81
CA ILE A 398 -6.45 -26.02 -4.72
C ILE A 398 -6.94 -26.83 -3.53
N ASN A 399 -6.94 -26.21 -2.36
CA ASN A 399 -7.46 -26.78 -1.13
C ASN A 399 -8.86 -26.24 -0.90
N THR A 400 -9.84 -27.13 -0.72
CA THR A 400 -11.23 -26.75 -0.41
C THR A 400 -11.68 -27.39 0.90
N ALA A 401 -12.88 -27.04 1.39
CA ALA A 401 -13.47 -27.69 2.56
C ALA A 401 -13.68 -29.21 2.36
N GLY A 402 -13.87 -29.66 1.11
CA GLY A 402 -14.00 -31.07 0.75
C GLY A 402 -12.66 -31.79 0.54
N GLY A 403 -11.53 -31.13 0.77
CA GLY A 403 -10.19 -31.61 0.46
C GLY A 403 -9.60 -30.99 -0.81
N PRO A 404 -8.41 -31.45 -1.24
CA PRO A 404 -7.78 -30.97 -2.46
C PRO A 404 -8.64 -31.25 -3.70
N VAL A 405 -8.80 -30.26 -4.56
CA VAL A 405 -9.54 -30.33 -5.83
C VAL A 405 -8.60 -29.91 -6.95
N GLU A 406 -8.57 -30.68 -8.03
CA GLU A 406 -7.90 -30.29 -9.26
C GLU A 406 -8.87 -29.46 -10.11
N LEU A 407 -8.56 -28.17 -10.29
CA LEU A 407 -9.26 -27.32 -11.23
C LEU A 407 -8.74 -27.57 -12.64
N PRO A 408 -9.63 -27.73 -13.64
CA PRO A 408 -9.22 -28.06 -15.00
C PRO A 408 -8.47 -26.91 -15.68
N ALA A 409 -7.76 -27.23 -16.75
CA ALA A 409 -7.26 -26.23 -17.69
C ALA A 409 -8.41 -25.37 -18.23
N GLY A 410 -8.14 -24.10 -18.50
CA GLY A 410 -9.13 -23.13 -18.95
C GLY A 410 -9.96 -22.50 -17.82
N THR A 411 -9.67 -22.85 -16.56
CA THR A 411 -10.32 -22.21 -15.40
C THR A 411 -10.00 -20.73 -15.40
N ASN A 412 -11.06 -19.91 -15.44
CA ASN A 412 -10.94 -18.47 -15.27
C ASN A 412 -10.90 -18.15 -13.78
N VAL A 413 -9.73 -17.78 -13.28
CA VAL A 413 -9.57 -17.37 -11.88
C VAL A 413 -10.03 -15.93 -11.72
N ASN A 414 -9.55 -15.00 -12.55
CA ASN A 414 -9.90 -13.58 -12.47
C ASN A 414 -9.56 -12.77 -13.74
N GLN A 415 -9.66 -13.36 -14.93
CA GLN A 415 -9.52 -12.67 -16.20
C GLN A 415 -10.89 -12.21 -16.73
N PRO A 416 -11.15 -10.91 -16.93
CA PRO A 416 -12.38 -10.42 -17.54
C PRO A 416 -12.53 -10.89 -19.00
N SER A 417 -13.77 -10.93 -19.49
CA SER A 417 -14.12 -11.42 -20.82
C SER A 417 -13.59 -10.52 -21.94
N ASP A 418 -13.76 -9.20 -21.81
CA ASP A 418 -13.28 -8.19 -22.76
C ASP A 418 -11.95 -7.54 -22.32
N VAL A 419 -11.10 -8.32 -21.65
CA VAL A 419 -9.90 -7.82 -20.98
C VAL A 419 -9.01 -6.97 -21.88
N GLN A 420 -8.79 -5.73 -21.45
CA GLN A 420 -7.69 -4.90 -21.89
C GLN A 420 -6.53 -4.97 -20.88
N PRO A 421 -5.28 -5.19 -21.34
CA PRO A 421 -4.12 -5.17 -20.45
C PRO A 421 -3.97 -3.81 -19.76
N ALA A 422 -4.09 -3.80 -18.44
CA ALA A 422 -3.95 -2.58 -17.65
C ALA A 422 -3.71 -2.92 -16.18
N GLU A 423 -2.96 -2.05 -15.51
CA GLU A 423 -2.57 -2.23 -14.12
C GLU A 423 -3.79 -1.96 -13.21
N MET A 424 -4.29 -3.02 -12.57
CA MET A 424 -5.37 -2.99 -11.57
C MET A 424 -5.51 -4.34 -10.85
N LEU A 425 -5.99 -4.34 -9.60
CA LEU A 425 -6.36 -5.57 -8.90
C LEU A 425 -7.56 -6.23 -9.58
N ARG A 426 -7.49 -7.54 -9.81
CA ARG A 426 -8.59 -8.31 -10.43
C ARG A 426 -9.22 -9.24 -9.41
N LEU A 427 -10.50 -9.00 -9.06
CA LEU A 427 -11.25 -9.80 -8.10
C LEU A 427 -12.42 -10.51 -8.78
N ASN A 428 -12.44 -11.84 -8.73
CA ASN A 428 -13.57 -12.63 -9.19
C ASN A 428 -14.64 -12.75 -8.12
N THR A 429 -15.81 -12.19 -8.42
CA THR A 429 -16.97 -12.21 -7.52
C THR A 429 -17.95 -13.33 -7.82
N ALA A 430 -17.63 -14.33 -8.65
CA ALA A 430 -18.52 -15.47 -8.87
C ALA A 430 -18.66 -16.34 -7.61
N ALA A 431 -19.80 -17.02 -7.44
CA ALA A 431 -20.09 -17.79 -6.22
C ALA A 431 -19.00 -18.80 -5.80
N PRO A 432 -18.33 -19.55 -6.71
CA PRO A 432 -17.25 -20.45 -6.31
C PRO A 432 -16.05 -19.73 -5.67
N PHE A 433 -15.79 -18.47 -6.03
CA PHE A 433 -14.67 -17.68 -5.50
C PHE A 433 -15.07 -16.84 -4.28
N ARG A 434 -16.19 -17.17 -3.61
CA ARG A 434 -16.65 -16.51 -2.40
C ARG A 434 -16.51 -17.43 -1.19
N PRO A 435 -15.79 -17.02 -0.13
CA PRO A 435 -15.65 -17.84 1.05
C PRO A 435 -17.01 -18.06 1.74
N GLY A 436 -17.23 -19.27 2.23
CA GLY A 436 -18.44 -19.62 3.01
C GLY A 436 -19.73 -19.79 2.20
N VAL A 437 -19.67 -19.73 0.86
CA VAL A 437 -20.82 -20.02 -0.02
C VAL A 437 -20.78 -21.49 -0.47
N GLU A 438 -21.96 -22.08 -0.71
CA GLU A 438 -22.07 -23.44 -1.27
C GLU A 438 -21.32 -23.54 -2.61
N GLY A 439 -20.49 -24.58 -2.76
CA GLY A 439 -19.65 -24.75 -3.94
C GLY A 439 -18.39 -23.88 -3.96
N SER A 440 -18.07 -23.19 -2.85
CA SER A 440 -16.83 -22.42 -2.70
C SER A 440 -15.59 -23.28 -2.94
N VAL A 441 -14.67 -22.75 -3.74
CA VAL A 441 -13.33 -23.28 -3.98
C VAL A 441 -12.25 -22.57 -3.15
N CYS A 442 -12.62 -21.60 -2.30
CA CYS A 442 -11.70 -21.00 -1.34
C CYS A 442 -11.19 -22.03 -0.31
N ALA A 443 -9.97 -21.84 0.16
CA ALA A 443 -9.44 -22.66 1.25
C ALA A 443 -10.18 -22.37 2.57
N PRO A 444 -10.58 -23.41 3.34
CA PRO A 444 -11.25 -23.23 4.63
C PRO A 444 -10.31 -22.61 5.67
N THR A 445 -9.02 -22.90 5.56
CA THR A 445 -7.93 -22.22 6.25
C THR A 445 -7.11 -21.50 5.18
N PRO A 446 -7.28 -20.17 5.04
CA PRO A 446 -6.53 -19.39 4.07
C PRO A 446 -5.01 -19.58 4.20
N ASN A 447 -4.34 -19.70 3.06
CA ASN A 447 -2.88 -19.67 3.03
C ASN A 447 -2.44 -18.24 2.70
N TYR A 448 -2.34 -17.39 3.72
CA TYR A 448 -2.00 -15.98 3.52
C TYR A 448 -0.58 -15.77 3.00
N GLN A 449 0.36 -16.66 3.32
CA GLN A 449 1.74 -16.57 2.84
C GLN A 449 1.87 -16.82 1.33
N LEU A 450 1.07 -17.74 0.77
CA LEU A 450 1.24 -18.16 -0.63
C LEU A 450 0.01 -17.89 -1.51
N GLY A 451 -1.10 -17.42 -0.94
CA GLY A 451 -2.34 -17.18 -1.65
C GLY A 451 -2.72 -18.32 -2.60
N LEU A 452 -2.94 -17.99 -3.86
CA LEU A 452 -3.26 -18.96 -4.91
C LEU A 452 -2.16 -20.01 -5.12
N LEU A 453 -0.87 -19.65 -4.99
CA LEU A 453 0.25 -20.60 -5.08
C LEU A 453 0.20 -21.65 -3.97
N GLY A 454 -0.38 -21.29 -2.82
CA GLY A 454 -0.63 -22.19 -1.69
C GLY A 454 -1.89 -23.03 -1.80
N GLY A 455 -2.59 -22.97 -2.94
CA GLY A 455 -3.85 -23.64 -3.18
C GLY A 455 -5.07 -22.92 -2.58
N ASP A 456 -4.97 -21.64 -2.25
CA ASP A 456 -6.12 -20.83 -1.81
C ASP A 456 -6.68 -20.01 -2.99
N ALA A 457 -7.77 -20.49 -3.60
CA ALA A 457 -8.39 -19.85 -4.77
C ALA A 457 -8.88 -18.41 -4.55
N CYS A 458 -8.99 -17.98 -3.29
CA CYS A 458 -9.51 -16.68 -2.89
C CYS A 458 -8.42 -15.79 -2.25
N GLY A 459 -7.17 -16.24 -2.28
CA GLY A 459 -6.01 -15.43 -1.99
C GLY A 459 -5.47 -14.71 -3.22
N PHE A 460 -4.58 -13.76 -2.98
CA PHE A 460 -3.88 -13.03 -4.01
C PHE A 460 -3.26 -13.96 -5.09
N PRO A 461 -3.37 -13.63 -6.40
CA PRO A 461 -3.88 -12.36 -6.96
C PRO A 461 -5.39 -12.34 -7.30
N ASN A 462 -6.22 -13.25 -6.79
CA ASN A 462 -7.68 -13.14 -6.94
C ASN A 462 -8.26 -12.12 -5.93
N GLY A 463 -8.10 -10.85 -6.25
CA GLY A 463 -8.18 -9.77 -5.27
C GLY A 463 -6.95 -9.76 -4.36
N ARG A 464 -7.05 -9.06 -3.25
CA ARG A 464 -6.01 -8.95 -2.23
C ARG A 464 -6.65 -8.73 -0.87
N ARG A 465 -6.40 -9.64 0.07
CA ARG A 465 -6.78 -9.50 1.49
C ARG A 465 -5.68 -8.77 2.24
N LEU A 466 -6.01 -8.18 3.38
CA LEU A 466 -5.03 -7.48 4.24
C LEU A 466 -3.91 -8.42 4.72
N GLN A 467 -4.22 -9.70 4.89
CA GLN A 467 -3.28 -10.71 5.36
C GLN A 467 -2.36 -11.27 4.26
N ASP A 468 -2.70 -11.11 2.99
CA ASP A 468 -1.95 -11.77 1.91
C ASP A 468 -0.52 -11.21 1.86
N ASP A 469 0.46 -12.10 1.95
CA ASP A 469 1.89 -11.80 1.88
C ASP A 469 2.31 -11.60 0.43
N VAL A 470 2.02 -10.40 -0.09
CA VAL A 470 2.24 -10.10 -1.50
C VAL A 470 3.72 -10.06 -1.87
N VAL A 471 4.62 -9.79 -0.91
CA VAL A 471 6.07 -9.81 -1.13
C VAL A 471 6.55 -11.23 -1.45
N ASP A 472 6.22 -12.20 -0.59
CA ASP A 472 6.57 -13.61 -0.82
C ASP A 472 5.92 -14.14 -2.11
N ILE A 473 4.63 -13.87 -2.32
CA ILE A 473 3.89 -14.36 -3.50
C ILE A 473 4.50 -13.81 -4.79
N GLU A 474 4.82 -12.52 -4.85
CA GLU A 474 5.36 -11.92 -6.07
C GLU A 474 6.82 -12.28 -6.33
N LEU A 475 7.66 -12.43 -5.30
CA LEU A 475 9.00 -12.99 -5.47
C LEU A 475 8.94 -14.38 -6.13
N LEU A 476 8.00 -15.23 -5.69
CA LEU A 476 7.78 -16.55 -6.27
C LEU A 476 7.17 -16.50 -7.68
N ALA A 477 6.25 -15.57 -7.94
CA ALA A 477 5.72 -15.33 -9.28
C ALA A 477 6.84 -14.93 -10.25
N VAL A 478 7.70 -13.99 -9.86
CA VAL A 478 8.86 -13.56 -10.66
C VAL A 478 9.88 -14.69 -10.81
N ALA A 479 10.02 -15.57 -9.82
CA ALA A 479 10.81 -16.81 -9.93
C ALA A 479 10.18 -17.90 -10.82
N GLY A 480 8.97 -17.68 -11.34
CA GLY A 480 8.30 -18.56 -12.32
C GLY A 480 7.39 -19.63 -11.70
N ALA A 481 6.95 -19.46 -10.44
CA ALA A 481 6.08 -20.42 -9.77
C ALA A 481 4.76 -20.67 -10.52
N ALA A 482 4.20 -19.64 -11.17
CA ALA A 482 2.97 -19.73 -11.95
C ALA A 482 3.19 -20.03 -13.46
N TYR A 483 4.44 -19.97 -13.94
CA TYR A 483 4.76 -19.98 -15.38
C TYR A 483 4.13 -21.17 -16.12
N SER A 484 4.31 -22.38 -15.58
CA SER A 484 3.82 -23.60 -16.21
C SER A 484 2.30 -23.74 -16.23
N VAL A 485 1.58 -23.05 -15.34
CA VAL A 485 0.11 -23.11 -15.22
C VAL A 485 -0.58 -22.01 -16.05
N LEU A 486 0.13 -20.92 -16.33
CA LEU A 486 -0.39 -19.76 -17.06
C LEU A 486 0.08 -19.68 -18.51
N THR A 487 1.04 -20.52 -18.93
CA THR A 487 1.56 -20.51 -20.30
C THR A 487 1.47 -21.90 -20.95
N SER A 488 1.55 -21.95 -22.28
CA SER A 488 1.67 -23.23 -23.00
C SER A 488 3.02 -23.91 -22.80
N GLU A 489 4.02 -23.15 -22.37
CA GLU A 489 5.39 -23.62 -22.17
C GLU A 489 5.55 -24.34 -20.83
N THR A 490 6.71 -24.96 -20.64
CA THR A 490 7.06 -25.67 -19.40
C THR A 490 8.30 -25.06 -18.78
N PHE A 491 8.21 -24.74 -17.50
CA PHE A 491 9.33 -24.35 -16.67
C PHE A 491 9.32 -25.20 -15.40
N ALA A 492 10.48 -25.80 -15.10
CA ALA A 492 10.66 -26.59 -13.89
C ALA A 492 10.96 -25.66 -12.71
N PHE A 493 9.91 -25.15 -12.09
CA PHE A 493 10.04 -24.38 -10.85
C PHE A 493 10.69 -25.25 -9.76
N ASN A 494 11.65 -24.67 -9.02
CA ASN A 494 12.30 -25.34 -7.89
C ASN A 494 11.51 -25.07 -6.61
N PRO A 495 10.83 -26.06 -6.00
CA PRO A 495 10.02 -25.84 -4.80
C PRO A 495 10.83 -25.37 -3.58
N ALA A 496 12.15 -25.59 -3.56
CA ALA A 496 13.01 -25.09 -2.50
C ALA A 496 13.04 -23.54 -2.42
N LEU A 497 12.67 -22.86 -3.51
CA LEU A 497 12.57 -21.39 -3.53
C LEU A 497 11.46 -20.85 -2.63
N ILE A 498 10.43 -21.65 -2.31
CA ILE A 498 9.34 -21.23 -1.39
C ILE A 498 9.90 -20.86 -0.01
N GLY A 499 10.93 -21.55 0.46
CA GLY A 499 11.58 -21.24 1.74
C GLY A 499 12.76 -20.26 1.64
N ALA A 500 13.13 -19.85 0.43
CA ALA A 500 14.36 -19.09 0.17
C ALA A 500 14.13 -17.73 -0.53
N LEU A 501 12.95 -17.48 -1.07
CA LEU A 501 12.56 -16.20 -1.66
C LEU A 501 11.44 -15.60 -0.82
N ARG A 502 11.83 -15.12 0.35
CA ARG A 502 10.95 -14.48 1.31
C ARG A 502 11.68 -13.42 2.10
N ASP A 503 10.98 -12.39 2.52
CA ASP A 503 11.56 -11.36 3.38
C ASP A 503 11.52 -11.74 4.88
N ASN A 504 10.78 -12.83 5.18
CA ASN A 504 10.54 -13.40 6.51
C ASN A 504 9.73 -12.49 7.46
N VAL A 505 8.96 -11.55 6.91
CA VAL A 505 7.92 -10.78 7.61
C VAL A 505 6.57 -11.28 7.09
N ASN A 506 5.97 -12.26 7.77
CA ASN A 506 4.80 -12.98 7.22
C ASN A 506 3.43 -12.49 7.76
N GLN A 507 3.42 -11.40 8.53
CA GLN A 507 2.22 -10.86 9.14
C GLN A 507 2.43 -9.43 9.59
N ASN A 508 1.31 -8.70 9.64
CA ASN A 508 1.22 -7.40 10.27
C ASN A 508 1.54 -7.45 11.78
N ASP A 509 2.05 -6.34 12.30
CA ASP A 509 2.38 -6.15 13.71
C ASP A 509 1.13 -6.05 14.62
N ARG A 510 -0.03 -5.71 14.05
CA ARG A 510 -1.33 -5.78 14.72
C ARG A 510 -2.28 -6.75 14.05
N GLN A 511 -3.08 -7.41 14.87
CA GLN A 511 -4.16 -8.28 14.40
C GLN A 511 -5.30 -7.47 13.79
N PHE A 512 -5.62 -7.77 12.53
CA PHE A 512 -6.77 -7.23 11.82
C PHE A 512 -8.10 -7.52 12.52
N LEU A 513 -9.05 -6.59 12.36
CA LEU A 513 -10.41 -6.74 12.88
C LEU A 513 -11.21 -7.77 12.08
N SER A 514 -12.09 -8.50 12.76
CA SER A 514 -13.00 -9.48 12.13
C SER A 514 -14.21 -8.84 11.45
N THR A 515 -14.43 -7.54 11.65
CA THR A 515 -15.55 -6.77 11.11
C THR A 515 -15.05 -5.51 10.43
N PHE A 516 -15.85 -4.98 9.50
CA PHE A 516 -15.58 -3.70 8.84
C PHE A 516 -15.15 -2.60 9.85
N PRO A 517 -14.05 -1.86 9.60
CA PRO A 517 -13.30 -1.76 8.34
C PRO A 517 -12.15 -2.75 8.16
N TYR A 518 -12.04 -3.79 9.01
CA TYR A 518 -11.03 -4.86 9.00
C TYR A 518 -9.57 -4.47 9.26
N VAL A 519 -9.11 -3.30 8.82
CA VAL A 519 -7.77 -2.78 9.16
C VAL A 519 -7.65 -2.65 10.69
N SER A 520 -6.47 -2.81 11.30
CA SER A 520 -6.32 -2.76 12.77
C SER A 520 -6.49 -1.35 13.33
N THR A 521 -6.81 -1.22 14.62
CA THR A 521 -6.81 0.07 15.34
C THR A 521 -5.43 0.72 15.16
N PRO A 522 -5.31 2.05 14.96
CA PRO A 522 -4.00 2.69 14.84
C PRO A 522 -3.18 2.62 16.12
N TRP A 523 -1.87 2.74 15.97
CA TRP A 523 -0.94 3.01 17.06
C TRP A 523 -1.21 4.38 17.67
N SER A 524 -1.10 4.45 18.99
CA SER A 524 -1.20 5.72 19.70
C SER A 524 0.17 6.35 19.93
N GLY A 525 0.20 7.68 20.05
CA GLY A 525 1.43 8.42 20.39
C GLY A 525 2.11 7.94 21.68
N THR A 526 1.37 7.26 22.59
CA THR A 526 1.91 6.75 23.85
C THR A 526 2.26 5.25 23.85
N ASP A 527 1.76 4.48 22.88
CA ASP A 527 1.89 3.02 22.87
C ASP A 527 2.91 2.51 21.84
N HIS A 528 3.27 3.34 20.86
CA HIS A 528 4.29 3.01 19.87
C HIS A 528 5.71 3.01 20.47
N ARG A 529 6.60 2.16 19.96
CA ARG A 529 8.00 2.06 20.41
C ARG A 529 8.93 2.11 19.20
N HIS A 530 9.85 3.07 19.19
CA HIS A 530 11.06 2.99 18.38
C HIS A 530 12.15 2.34 19.22
N ALA A 531 12.82 1.31 18.69
CA ALA A 531 14.00 0.74 19.35
C ALA A 531 15.09 1.82 19.46
N ASN A 532 15.10 2.51 20.59
CA ASN A 532 16.07 3.54 20.91
C ASN A 532 17.36 2.83 21.35
N VAL A 533 18.51 3.25 20.82
CA VAL A 533 19.84 2.61 20.96
C VAL A 533 20.37 2.59 22.41
N PHE A 534 19.53 2.91 23.39
CA PHE A 534 19.82 2.84 24.81
C PHE A 534 19.21 1.59 25.51
N GLU A 535 18.40 0.77 24.84
CA GLU A 535 17.87 -0.49 25.44
C GLU A 535 18.81 -1.69 25.32
N THR A 536 19.87 -1.65 24.50
CA THR A 536 20.85 -2.75 24.38
C THR A 536 21.85 -2.87 25.53
N ASN A 537 21.71 -2.07 26.60
CA ASN A 537 22.58 -2.14 27.78
C ASN A 537 21.90 -2.57 29.09
N LEU A 538 20.67 -3.08 29.06
CA LEU A 538 20.08 -3.71 30.25
C LEU A 538 19.65 -5.15 29.95
N PRO A 539 20.23 -6.17 30.62
CA PRO A 539 19.78 -7.54 30.46
C PRO A 539 18.30 -7.66 30.88
N GLN A 540 17.50 -8.21 29.97
CA GLN A 540 16.08 -8.48 30.17
C GLN A 540 15.84 -9.28 31.47
N VAL A 541 15.25 -8.63 32.46
CA VAL A 541 14.51 -9.31 33.52
C VAL A 541 13.15 -8.64 33.65
N PHE A 542 12.22 -9.04 32.79
CA PHE A 542 10.79 -8.91 33.07
C PHE A 542 10.12 -10.23 32.76
N THR A 543 10.18 -11.14 33.73
CA THR A 543 9.21 -12.22 33.85
C THR A 543 7.90 -11.61 34.35
N GLN A 544 6.87 -11.62 33.50
CA GLN A 544 5.50 -11.48 33.98
C GLN A 544 5.16 -12.70 34.84
N GLN A 545 4.87 -12.50 36.13
CA GLN A 545 4.07 -13.45 36.91
C GLN A 545 2.69 -12.84 37.17
N PRO A 546 1.60 -13.64 37.03
CA PRO A 546 0.27 -13.17 37.33
C PRO A 546 0.09 -13.05 38.85
N ARG A 547 -0.50 -11.93 39.30
CA ARG A 547 -0.92 -11.75 40.70
C ARG A 547 -1.94 -12.83 41.05
N GLN A 548 -1.55 -13.81 41.86
CA GLN A 548 -2.50 -14.59 42.63
C GLN A 548 -2.88 -13.82 43.90
N SER A 549 -4.16 -13.51 44.00
CA SER A 549 -4.84 -13.20 45.25
C SER A 549 -4.78 -14.40 46.19
N GLY A 550 -4.26 -14.23 47.40
CA GLY A 550 -4.20 -15.27 48.43
C GLY A 550 -4.17 -14.68 49.82
N LEU A 551 -5.20 -15.00 50.60
CA LEU A 551 -5.52 -14.60 51.97
C LEU A 551 -4.55 -15.10 53.06
N ARG A 552 -4.60 -14.38 54.20
CA ARG A 552 -4.59 -14.80 55.63
C ARG A 552 -3.29 -14.91 56.45
N GLU A 553 -3.42 -14.32 57.65
CA GLU A 553 -2.92 -14.66 59.00
C GLU A 553 -1.38 -14.61 59.19
N GLU A 554 -0.80 -13.95 60.19
CA GLU A 554 -1.20 -13.59 61.57
C GLU A 554 -0.90 -12.13 61.94
#